data_AF-A0A521A201-F1
#
_entry.id   AF-A0A521A201-F1
#
_cell.length_a   1.000
_cell.length_b   1.000
_cell.length_c   1.000
_cell.angle_alpha   90.00
_cell.angle_beta   90.00
_cell.angle_gamma   90.00
#
_symmetry.space_group_name_H-M   'P 1'
#
loop_
_entity.id
_entity.type
_entity.pdbx_description
1 polymer ?
#
loop_
_entity_poly.entity_id
_entity_poly.type
_entity_poly.pdbx_seq_one_letter_code
_entity_poly.pdbx_strand_id
1 'polypeptide(L)'
;MKRLQDLKNQGKSFYQESTDEYLELSKYEGAIQSYIYWKSRTLFVLLMEKFVNRIISGEEFSDSFLQLRQRLIYECDGFIKELGSEKLKDFQLDPRSNGFGSLISFLRAECDNFSEDYQNEEFYDSIKDCFLKLQKALNEECYILTSLFH
;
A
#
# COMPACT_ATOMS: atom_id res chain seq x y z
N MET A 1 -7.12 -4.85 20.58
CA MET A 1 -5.65 -4.64 20.66
C MET A 1 -5.05 -4.90 22.04
N LYS A 2 -5.67 -4.49 23.15
CA LYS A 2 -5.18 -4.75 24.53
C LYS A 2 -4.83 -6.23 24.77
N ARG A 3 -5.73 -7.15 24.38
CA ARG A 3 -5.55 -8.62 24.47
C ARG A 3 -4.32 -9.15 23.71
N LEU A 4 -3.99 -8.58 22.54
CA LEU A 4 -2.84 -9.00 21.73
C LEU A 4 -1.53 -8.52 22.34
N GLN A 5 -1.54 -7.30 22.89
CA GLN A 5 -0.44 -6.77 23.72
C GLN A 5 -0.23 -7.61 24.98
N ASP A 6 -1.33 -7.96 25.66
CA ASP A 6 -1.32 -8.77 26.89
C ASP A 6 -0.77 -10.18 26.63
N LEU A 7 -1.13 -10.81 25.52
CA LEU A 7 -0.61 -12.13 25.14
C LEU A 7 0.87 -12.09 24.74
N LYS A 8 1.29 -11.04 24.03
CA LYS A 8 2.71 -10.80 23.73
C LYS A 8 3.53 -10.60 25.00
N ASN A 9 2.99 -9.89 25.99
CA ASN A 9 3.61 -9.68 27.31
C ASN A 9 3.68 -10.97 28.15
N GLN A 10 2.81 -11.96 27.88
CA GLN A 10 2.80 -13.27 28.54
C GLN A 10 3.70 -14.31 27.84
N GLY A 11 4.43 -13.93 26.80
CA GLY A 11 5.29 -14.85 26.04
C GLY A 11 4.52 -15.90 25.24
N LYS A 12 3.21 -15.68 25.05
CA LYS A 12 2.34 -16.61 24.33
C LYS A 12 2.10 -16.14 22.90
N SER A 13 2.08 -17.10 21.98
CA SER A 13 1.73 -16.85 20.58
C SER A 13 0.22 -16.76 20.42
N PHE A 14 -0.29 -15.60 19.99
CA PHE A 14 -1.72 -15.39 19.70
C PHE A 14 -2.24 -16.39 18.64
N TYR A 15 -1.37 -16.81 17.72
CA TYR A 15 -1.66 -17.81 16.69
C TYR A 15 -2.02 -19.19 17.25
N GLN A 16 -1.45 -19.57 18.40
CA GLN A 16 -1.65 -20.89 19.02
C GLN A 16 -2.93 -20.96 19.88
N GLU A 17 -3.46 -19.82 20.34
CA GLU A 17 -4.65 -19.79 21.21
C GLU A 17 -5.96 -19.49 20.45
N SER A 18 -5.91 -18.76 19.32
CA SER A 18 -7.07 -18.55 18.43
C SER A 18 -6.64 -18.18 17.02
N THR A 19 -6.50 -19.19 16.15
CA THR A 19 -6.06 -19.01 14.76
C THR A 19 -7.02 -18.14 13.94
N ASP A 20 -8.34 -18.26 14.17
CA ASP A 20 -9.34 -17.50 13.43
C ASP A 20 -9.32 -16.00 13.78
N GLU A 21 -9.25 -15.64 15.08
CA GLU A 21 -9.12 -14.24 15.52
C GLU A 21 -7.81 -13.61 14.98
N TYR A 22 -6.71 -14.38 14.94
CA TYR A 22 -5.45 -13.90 14.38
C TYR A 22 -5.54 -13.62 12.87
N LEU A 23 -6.16 -14.53 12.11
CA LEU A 23 -6.32 -14.38 10.66
C LEU A 23 -7.22 -13.20 10.32
N GLU A 24 -8.29 -12.97 11.08
CA GLU A 24 -9.15 -11.80 10.91
C GLU A 24 -8.40 -10.49 11.18
N LEU A 25 -7.61 -10.44 12.25
CA LEU A 25 -6.77 -9.27 12.57
C LEU A 25 -5.75 -8.99 11.47
N SER A 26 -5.08 -10.03 10.96
CA SER A 26 -4.11 -9.88 9.87
C SER A 26 -4.76 -9.37 8.57
N LYS A 27 -5.96 -9.85 8.23
CA LYS A 27 -6.74 -9.32 7.09
C LYS A 27 -7.08 -7.85 7.28
N TYR A 28 -7.48 -7.47 8.50
CA TYR A 28 -7.84 -6.10 8.82
C TYR A 28 -6.63 -5.15 8.76
N GLU A 29 -5.47 -5.57 9.26
CA GLU A 29 -4.21 -4.85 9.13
C GLU A 29 -3.81 -4.66 7.66
N GLY A 30 -3.93 -5.70 6.83
CA GLY A 30 -3.69 -5.60 5.38
C GLY A 30 -4.63 -4.62 4.68
N ALA A 31 -5.90 -4.57 5.10
CA ALA A 31 -6.88 -3.63 4.57
C ALA A 31 -6.56 -2.18 4.98
N ILE A 32 -6.15 -1.94 6.22
CA ILE A 32 -5.68 -0.62 6.68
C ILE A 32 -4.45 -0.18 5.89
N GLN A 33 -3.47 -1.07 5.72
CA GLN A 33 -2.27 -0.75 4.96
C GLN A 33 -2.61 -0.37 3.51
N SER A 34 -3.49 -1.15 2.87
CA SER A 34 -3.98 -0.84 1.52
C SER A 34 -4.68 0.52 1.48
N TYR A 35 -5.48 0.85 2.49
CA TYR A 35 -6.13 2.15 2.65
C TYR A 35 -5.13 3.31 2.79
N ILE A 36 -4.09 3.17 3.61
CA ILE A 36 -3.07 4.23 3.78
C ILE A 36 -2.30 4.45 2.48
N TYR A 37 -1.94 3.37 1.77
CA TYR A 37 -1.31 3.48 0.46
C TYR A 37 -2.23 4.15 -0.56
N TRP A 38 -3.51 3.78 -0.60
CA TRP A 38 -4.51 4.38 -1.48
C TRP A 38 -4.70 5.88 -1.21
N LYS A 39 -4.71 6.29 0.05
CA LYS A 39 -4.77 7.71 0.43
C LYS A 39 -3.59 8.50 -0.12
N SER A 40 -2.43 7.85 -0.22
CA SER A 40 -1.18 8.41 -0.76
C SER A 40 -0.94 8.08 -2.24
N ARG A 41 -1.93 7.54 -2.96
CA ARG A 41 -1.78 7.05 -4.35
C ARG A 41 -1.20 8.08 -5.31
N THR A 42 -1.53 9.35 -5.15
CA THR A 42 -1.01 10.43 -6.01
C THR A 42 0.52 10.55 -5.92
N LEU A 43 1.10 10.26 -4.75
CA LEU A 43 2.57 10.25 -4.58
C LEU A 43 3.21 9.10 -5.36
N PHE A 44 2.58 7.91 -5.34
CA PHE A 44 3.03 6.78 -6.14
C PHE A 44 2.89 7.05 -7.64
N VAL A 45 1.75 7.58 -8.08
CA VAL A 45 1.51 7.96 -9.49
C VAL A 45 2.57 8.95 -9.98
N LEU A 46 2.85 10.01 -9.21
CA LEU A 46 3.86 11.00 -9.58
C LEU A 46 5.28 10.41 -9.64
N LEU A 47 5.61 9.49 -8.73
CA LEU A 47 6.91 8.83 -8.74
C LEU A 47 7.07 7.92 -9.97
N MET A 48 6.05 7.10 -10.25
CA MET A 48 6.02 6.23 -11.44
C MET A 48 6.05 7.05 -12.73
N GLU A 49 5.31 8.16 -12.80
CA GLU A 49 5.30 9.06 -13.94
C GLU A 49 6.69 9.64 -14.24
N LYS A 50 7.40 10.12 -13.21
CA LYS A 50 8.78 10.61 -13.36
C LYS A 50 9.70 9.53 -13.94
N PHE A 51 9.58 8.31 -13.46
CA PHE A 51 10.39 7.19 -13.96
C PHE A 51 10.03 6.81 -15.40
N VAL A 52 8.73 6.66 -15.71
CA VAL A 52 8.25 6.31 -17.05
C VAL A 52 8.64 7.36 -18.08
N ASN A 53 8.62 8.64 -17.71
CA ASN A 53 9.07 9.75 -18.54
C ASN A 53 10.60 9.95 -18.55
N ARG A 54 11.37 9.02 -17.98
CA ARG A 54 12.85 9.03 -17.91
C ARG A 54 13.42 10.29 -17.24
N ILE A 55 12.65 10.93 -16.34
CA ILE A 55 13.08 12.10 -15.56
C ILE A 55 14.01 11.65 -14.43
N ILE A 56 13.77 10.47 -13.86
CA ILE A 56 14.61 9.83 -12.85
C ILE A 56 15.07 8.47 -13.35
N SER A 57 16.24 8.03 -12.88
CA SER A 57 16.77 6.69 -13.12
C SER A 57 15.98 5.61 -12.36
N GLY A 58 16.20 4.34 -12.72
CA GLY A 58 15.58 3.22 -12.01
C GLY A 58 16.06 3.08 -10.56
N GLU A 59 17.32 3.43 -10.28
CA GLU A 59 17.88 3.49 -8.93
C GLU A 59 17.17 4.57 -8.09
N GLU A 60 17.08 5.80 -8.62
CA GLU A 60 16.36 6.91 -7.95
C GLU A 60 14.87 6.59 -7.72
N PHE A 61 14.24 5.90 -8.68
CA PHE A 61 12.88 5.41 -8.52
C PHE A 61 12.78 4.40 -7.36
N SER A 62 13.65 3.39 -7.35
CA SER A 62 13.67 2.33 -6.32
C SER A 62 13.87 2.93 -4.93
N ASP A 63 14.87 3.79 -4.76
CA ASP A 63 15.17 4.45 -3.48
C ASP A 63 14.00 5.31 -3.00
N SER A 64 13.45 6.15 -3.89
CA SER A 64 12.31 7.02 -3.57
C SER A 64 11.07 6.21 -3.22
N PHE A 65 10.83 5.09 -3.92
CA PHE A 65 9.72 4.19 -3.66
C PHE A 65 9.86 3.53 -2.29
N LEU A 66 11.03 2.98 -1.97
CA LEU A 66 11.29 2.32 -0.69
C LEU A 66 11.17 3.31 0.48
N GLN A 67 11.66 4.54 0.32
CA GLN A 67 11.50 5.60 1.32
C GLN A 67 10.03 5.98 1.53
N LEU A 68 9.28 6.19 0.44
CA LEU A 68 7.84 6.48 0.52
C LEU A 68 7.08 5.34 1.22
N ARG A 69 7.34 4.10 0.82
CA ARG A 69 6.74 2.91 1.42
C ARG A 69 7.05 2.81 2.91
N GLN A 70 8.31 3.02 3.30
CA GLN A 70 8.73 2.95 4.71
C GLN A 70 8.03 4.03 5.55
N ARG A 71 7.92 5.25 5.04
CA ARG A 71 7.18 6.34 5.70
C ARG A 71 5.71 5.93 5.96
N LEU A 72 5.06 5.35 4.96
CA LEU A 72 3.65 4.95 5.05
C LEU A 72 3.43 3.72 5.95
N ILE A 73 4.44 2.85 6.10
CA ILE A 73 4.41 1.78 7.12
C ILE A 73 4.38 2.40 8.52
N TYR A 74 5.21 3.40 8.80
CA TYR A 74 5.18 4.07 10.11
C TYR A 74 3.85 4.79 10.36
N GLU A 75 3.25 5.38 9.32
CA GLU A 75 1.92 5.98 9.40
C GLU A 75 0.85 4.91 9.71
N CYS A 76 0.92 3.76 9.05
CA CYS A 76 0.05 2.61 9.31
C CYS A 76 0.18 2.10 10.76
N ASP A 77 1.39 1.96 11.28
CA ASP A 77 1.64 1.56 12.67
C ASP A 77 1.05 2.56 13.66
N GLY A 78 1.16 3.86 13.37
CA GLY A 78 0.53 4.92 14.16
C GLY A 78 -0.99 4.81 14.13
N PHE A 79 -1.56 4.62 12.94
CA PHE A 79 -3.00 4.46 12.74
C PHE A 79 -3.56 3.24 13.49
N ILE A 80 -2.87 2.10 13.41
CA ILE A 80 -3.20 0.87 14.13
C ILE A 80 -3.20 1.13 15.65
N LYS A 81 -2.24 1.89 16.19
CA LYS A 81 -2.24 2.20 17.64
C LYS A 81 -3.41 3.07 18.07
N GLU A 82 -3.92 3.95 17.20
CA GLU A 82 -5.07 4.80 17.50
C GLU A 82 -6.44 4.13 17.21
N LEU A 83 -6.44 2.91 16.66
CA LEU A 83 -7.67 2.20 16.32
C LEU A 83 -8.49 1.85 17.57
N GLY A 84 -9.78 2.22 17.53
CA GLY A 84 -10.67 2.12 18.69
C GLY A 84 -10.58 3.29 19.66
N SER A 85 -9.77 4.31 19.37
CA SER A 85 -9.88 5.61 20.05
C SER A 85 -11.12 6.37 19.57
N GLU A 86 -11.59 7.32 20.40
CA GLU A 86 -12.72 8.20 20.05
C GLU A 86 -12.49 8.96 18.74
N LYS A 87 -11.23 9.22 18.36
CA LYS A 87 -10.87 9.89 17.11
C LYS A 87 -11.20 9.07 15.86
N LEU A 88 -11.19 7.75 15.96
CA LEU A 88 -11.38 6.82 14.84
C LEU A 88 -12.64 5.97 14.99
N LYS A 89 -13.57 6.36 15.87
CA LYS A 89 -14.81 5.60 16.14
C LYS A 89 -15.69 5.41 14.90
N ASP A 90 -15.68 6.39 13.99
CA ASP A 90 -16.47 6.40 12.75
C ASP A 90 -15.61 6.03 11.53
N PHE A 91 -14.40 5.51 11.74
CA PHE A 91 -13.52 5.11 10.65
C PHE A 91 -14.13 3.99 9.82
N GLN A 92 -14.13 4.17 8.50
CA GLN A 92 -14.54 3.18 7.52
C GLN A 92 -13.46 3.07 6.45
N LEU A 93 -13.17 1.84 6.03
CA LEU A 93 -12.26 1.58 4.93
C LEU A 93 -12.88 2.06 3.63
N ASP A 94 -12.07 2.68 2.77
CA ASP A 94 -12.47 3.02 1.42
C ASP A 94 -12.45 1.74 0.57
N PRO A 95 -13.59 1.28 0.01
CA PRO A 95 -13.63 0.09 -0.84
C PRO A 95 -12.66 0.17 -2.03
N ARG A 96 -12.35 1.40 -2.50
CA ARG A 96 -11.40 1.63 -3.61
C ARG A 96 -9.96 1.31 -3.25
N SER A 97 -9.64 1.28 -1.97
CA SER A 97 -8.30 0.89 -1.52
C SER A 97 -8.02 -0.60 -1.67
N ASN A 98 -9.05 -1.41 -1.92
CA ASN A 98 -8.91 -2.85 -2.03
C ASN A 98 -7.93 -3.21 -3.17
N GLY A 99 -6.99 -4.11 -2.89
CA GLY A 99 -5.96 -4.53 -3.84
C GLY A 99 -4.79 -3.55 -4.04
N PHE A 100 -4.86 -2.32 -3.52
CA PHE A 100 -3.75 -1.36 -3.67
C PHE A 100 -2.48 -1.83 -2.92
N GLY A 101 -2.63 -2.53 -1.80
CA GLY A 101 -1.51 -3.19 -1.12
C GLY A 101 -0.78 -4.23 -2.00
N SER A 102 -1.52 -4.94 -2.84
CA SER A 102 -0.94 -5.89 -3.80
C SER A 102 -0.13 -5.19 -4.88
N LEU A 103 -0.59 -4.02 -5.37
CA LEU A 103 0.16 -3.19 -6.31
C LEU A 103 1.49 -2.73 -5.69
N ILE A 104 1.47 -2.23 -4.45
CA ILE A 104 2.70 -1.82 -3.75
C ILE A 104 3.63 -3.01 -3.51
N SER A 105 3.08 -4.19 -3.25
CA SER A 105 3.86 -5.42 -3.07
C SER A 105 4.53 -5.85 -4.37
N PHE A 106 3.84 -5.72 -5.51
CA PHE A 106 4.41 -5.94 -6.84
C PHE A 106 5.56 -4.98 -7.12
N LEU A 107 5.37 -3.66 -6.93
CA LEU A 107 6.42 -2.67 -7.18
C LEU A 107 7.68 -2.94 -6.34
N ARG A 108 7.49 -3.35 -5.08
CA ARG A 108 8.60 -3.76 -4.22
C ARG A 108 9.33 -4.98 -4.79
N ALA A 109 8.59 -6.01 -5.21
CA ALA A 109 9.20 -7.20 -5.76
C ALA A 109 10.02 -6.87 -7.02
N GLU A 110 9.54 -5.98 -7.89
CA GLU A 110 10.30 -5.50 -9.05
C GLU A 110 11.57 -4.76 -8.63
N CYS A 111 11.50 -3.85 -7.66
CA CYS A 111 12.69 -3.21 -7.11
C CYS A 111 13.71 -4.22 -6.57
N ASP A 112 13.25 -5.24 -5.84
CA ASP A 112 14.11 -6.28 -5.26
C ASP A 112 14.71 -7.20 -6.35
N ASN A 113 13.94 -7.53 -7.39
CA ASN A 113 14.37 -8.42 -8.48
C ASN A 113 15.45 -7.80 -9.38
N PHE A 114 15.41 -6.48 -9.57
CA PHE A 114 16.31 -5.75 -10.44
C PHE A 114 17.35 -4.92 -9.68
N SER A 115 17.58 -5.21 -8.39
CA SER A 115 18.47 -4.43 -7.52
C SER A 115 19.92 -4.35 -8.01
N GLU A 116 20.35 -5.30 -8.83
CA GLU A 116 21.70 -5.33 -9.43
C GLU A 116 21.79 -4.59 -10.78
N ASP A 117 20.65 -4.38 -11.46
CA ASP A 117 20.60 -3.72 -12.77
C ASP A 117 19.24 -3.06 -13.02
N TYR A 118 19.09 -1.83 -12.53
CA TYR A 118 17.91 -1.02 -12.78
C TYR A 118 17.85 -0.39 -14.19
N GLN A 119 18.87 -0.60 -15.03
CA GLN A 119 18.85 -0.17 -16.44
C GLN A 119 18.24 -1.24 -17.34
N ASN A 120 17.93 -2.42 -16.79
CA ASN A 120 17.24 -3.48 -17.49
C ASN A 120 15.88 -2.99 -18.01
N GLU A 121 15.62 -3.16 -19.31
CA GLU A 121 14.36 -2.73 -19.92
C GLU A 121 13.15 -3.51 -19.38
N GLU A 122 13.32 -4.75 -18.91
CA GLU A 122 12.24 -5.50 -18.26
C GLU A 122 11.74 -4.81 -16.99
N PHE A 123 12.64 -4.20 -16.21
CA PHE A 123 12.27 -3.39 -15.05
C PHE A 123 11.48 -2.15 -15.48
N TYR A 124 11.94 -1.45 -16.52
CA TYR A 124 11.21 -0.29 -17.02
C TYR A 124 9.82 -0.65 -17.52
N ASP A 125 9.71 -1.70 -18.35
CA ASP A 125 8.46 -2.14 -18.93
C ASP A 125 7.48 -2.62 -17.85
N SER A 126 7.97 -3.31 -16.81
CA SER A 126 7.11 -3.78 -15.71
C SER A 126 6.49 -2.63 -14.91
N ILE A 127 7.28 -1.60 -14.58
CA ILE A 127 6.79 -0.41 -13.87
C ILE A 127 5.88 0.42 -14.77
N LYS A 128 6.20 0.55 -16.07
CA LYS A 128 5.37 1.26 -17.05
C LYS A 128 4.02 0.58 -17.24
N ASP A 129 3.98 -0.73 -17.38
CA ASP A 129 2.73 -1.49 -17.48
C ASP A 129 1.88 -1.33 -16.22
N CYS A 130 2.51 -1.36 -15.05
CA CYS A 130 1.85 -1.09 -13.77
C CYS A 130 1.27 0.34 -13.73
N PHE A 131 2.04 1.33 -14.18
CA PHE A 131 1.62 2.73 -14.25
C PHE A 131 0.38 2.91 -15.13
N LEU A 132 0.38 2.33 -16.33
CA LEU A 132 -0.74 2.42 -17.27
C LEU A 132 -2.01 1.75 -16.73
N LYS A 133 -1.88 0.58 -16.08
CA LYS A 133 -3.01 -0.10 -15.42
C LYS A 133 -3.58 0.75 -14.29
N LEU A 134 -2.72 1.38 -13.48
CA LEU A 134 -3.13 2.27 -12.40
C LEU A 134 -3.83 3.52 -12.94
N GLN A 135 -3.28 4.16 -13.97
CA GLN A 135 -3.92 5.31 -14.62
C GLN A 135 -5.29 4.96 -15.19
N LYS A 136 -5.44 3.80 -15.85
CA LYS A 136 -6.72 3.33 -16.36
C LYS A 136 -7.74 3.17 -15.24
N ALA A 137 -7.37 2.50 -14.15
CA ALA A 137 -8.24 2.32 -12.99
C ALA A 137 -8.69 3.69 -12.41
N LEU A 138 -7.77 4.64 -12.26
CA LEU A 138 -8.08 5.99 -11.76
C LEU A 138 -8.91 6.84 -12.73
N ASN A 139 -8.78 6.63 -14.04
CA ASN A 139 -9.53 7.39 -15.05
C ASN A 139 -10.95 6.84 -15.26
N GLU A 140 -11.14 5.52 -15.16
CA GLU A 140 -12.47 4.90 -15.15
C GLU A 140 -13.30 5.39 -13.94
N GLU A 141 -12.66 5.80 -12.84
CA GLU A 141 -13.31 6.44 -11.68
C GLU A 141 -13.88 7.84 -11.98
N CYS A 142 -13.23 8.64 -12.82
CA CYS A 142 -13.71 9.98 -13.19
C CYS A 142 -14.98 9.96 -14.06
N TYR A 143 -15.14 8.93 -14.89
CA TYR A 143 -16.32 8.79 -15.75
C TYR A 143 -17.59 8.38 -14.98
N ILE A 144 -17.46 7.53 -13.95
CA ILE A 144 -18.60 7.11 -13.14
C ILE A 144 -19.16 8.28 -12.32
N LEU A 145 -18.29 9.11 -11.73
CA LEU A 145 -18.72 10.28 -10.96
C LEU A 145 -19.34 11.38 -11.85
N THR A 146 -18.83 11.61 -13.06
CA THR A 146 -19.41 12.61 -13.97
C THR A 146 -20.75 12.18 -14.57
N SER A 147 -20.98 10.87 -14.75
CA SER A 147 -22.26 10.32 -15.22
C SER A 147 -23.39 10.30 -14.19
N LEU A 148 -23.09 10.53 -12.90
CA LEU A 148 -24.07 10.64 -11.82
C LEU A 148 -24.55 12.08 -11.59
N PHE A 149 -24.00 13.06 -12.31
CA PHE A 149 -24.34 14.48 -12.21
C PHE A 149 -24.91 15.08 -13.52
N HIS A 150 -25.37 14.25 -14.46
CA HIS A 150 -26.17 14.65 -15.64
C HIS A 150 -27.48 13.88 -15.66
#